data_AF-A0A7X5D0R0-F1
#
_entry.id   AF-A0A7X5D0R0-F1
#
_cell.length_a   1.000
_cell.length_b   1.000
_cell.length_c   1.000
_cell.angle_alpha   90.00
_cell.angle_beta   90.00
_cell.angle_gamma   90.00
#
_symmetry.space_group_name_H-M   'P 1'
#
loop_
_entity.id
_entity.type
_entity.pdbx_description
1 polymer ?
#
loop_
_entity_poly.entity_id
_entity_poly.type
_entity_poly.pdbx_seq_one_letter_code
_entity_poly.pdbx_strand_id
1 'polypeptide(L)'
;MRILQYKKCHIYDIKTFQKTEYDYATVSKGCVVLSKEFNDSNEVAITCDIGADMPLDEYGISYGTEHSVQITSDTLSNHILTSADSVSVVILHNHPLSQTFSLEGIRFFLVYSTVAVISVVSNQGTIHYLYKDKQYDFHKAFALFKEFAAKATKNLTVKEHYDIALFFETVCRGRTIL
;
A
#
# COMPACT_ATOMS: atom_id res chain seq x y z
N MET A 1 34.96 11.43 6.96
CA MET A 1 33.73 11.28 6.15
C MET A 1 33.02 10.01 6.64
N ARG A 2 32.04 10.13 7.54
CA ARG A 2 31.33 8.99 8.13
C ARG A 2 30.25 8.53 7.15
N ILE A 3 30.49 7.39 6.50
CA ILE A 3 29.49 6.66 5.73
C ILE A 3 28.47 6.14 6.74
N LEU A 4 27.28 6.75 6.76
CA LEU A 4 26.14 6.24 7.53
C LEU A 4 25.76 4.89 6.91
N GLN A 5 26.15 3.79 7.57
CA GLN A 5 25.58 2.48 7.34
C GLN A 5 24.09 2.55 7.71
N TYR A 6 23.23 2.82 6.74
CA TYR A 6 21.80 2.73 6.95
C TYR A 6 21.45 1.27 7.27
N LYS A 7 21.06 1.06 8.52
CA LYS A 7 20.56 -0.20 9.07
C LYS A 7 19.40 -0.67 8.20
N LYS A 8 19.53 -1.87 7.61
CA LYS A 8 18.47 -2.56 6.87
C LYS A 8 17.16 -2.48 7.68
N CYS A 9 16.16 -1.85 7.09
CA CYS A 9 14.80 -1.98 7.57
C CYS A 9 14.32 -3.33 7.03
N HIS A 10 14.29 -4.35 7.88
CA HIS A 10 13.82 -5.69 7.53
C HIS A 10 12.30 -5.64 7.40
N ILE A 11 11.82 -5.27 6.21
CA ILE A 11 10.39 -5.23 5.86
C ILE A 11 10.10 -6.23 4.71
N TYR A 12 11.08 -6.99 4.19
CA TYR A 12 10.88 -7.74 2.93
C TYR A 12 11.51 -9.12 2.84
N ASP A 13 10.66 -10.02 2.34
CA ASP A 13 10.86 -11.08 1.38
C ASP A 13 9.75 -10.89 0.32
N ILE A 14 10.08 -10.32 -0.85
CA ILE A 14 9.23 -10.46 -2.05
C ILE A 14 9.39 -11.92 -2.49
N LYS A 15 8.74 -12.81 -1.75
CA LYS A 15 8.35 -14.12 -2.21
C LYS A 15 6.84 -14.11 -2.10
N THR A 16 6.20 -14.31 -3.25
CA THR A 16 4.82 -14.78 -3.40
C THR A 16 4.22 -15.13 -2.05
N PHE A 17 3.37 -14.24 -1.52
CA PHE A 17 2.61 -14.51 -0.31
C PHE A 17 1.77 -15.76 -0.57
N GLN A 18 2.29 -16.92 -0.17
CA GLN A 18 1.65 -18.21 -0.36
C GLN A 18 0.63 -18.43 0.76
N LYS A 19 -0.41 -17.60 0.73
CA LYS A 19 -1.76 -18.03 1.07
C LYS A 19 -2.65 -17.36 0.04
N THR A 20 -2.89 -18.17 -1.00
CA THR A 20 -3.67 -17.96 -2.23
C THR A 20 -3.31 -16.73 -3.06
N GLU A 21 -2.33 -16.91 -3.95
CA GLU A 21 -2.10 -16.08 -5.15
C GLU A 21 -3.40 -15.86 -5.96
N TYR A 22 -4.39 -16.75 -5.80
CA TYR A 22 -5.73 -16.65 -6.36
C TYR A 22 -6.59 -15.53 -5.74
N ASP A 23 -6.57 -15.35 -4.42
CA ASP A 23 -7.51 -14.44 -3.74
C ASP A 23 -7.09 -13.00 -3.97
N TYR A 24 -5.80 -12.69 -3.87
CA TYR A 24 -5.26 -11.35 -4.15
C TYR A 24 -5.41 -10.93 -5.62
N ALA A 25 -5.20 -11.86 -6.57
CA ALA A 25 -5.45 -11.59 -7.98
C ALA A 25 -6.95 -11.34 -8.25
N THR A 26 -7.84 -12.03 -7.53
CA THR A 26 -9.29 -11.84 -7.61
C THR A 26 -9.70 -10.50 -7.03
N VAL A 27 -9.18 -10.10 -5.85
CA VAL A 27 -9.43 -8.78 -5.26
C VAL A 27 -8.95 -7.67 -6.19
N SER A 28 -7.75 -7.83 -6.76
CA SER A 28 -7.16 -6.86 -7.67
C SER A 28 -8.02 -6.66 -8.93
N LYS A 29 -8.50 -7.77 -9.53
CA LYS A 29 -9.46 -7.70 -10.65
C LYS A 29 -10.77 -7.05 -10.23
N GLY A 30 -11.30 -7.41 -9.06
CA GLY A 30 -12.50 -6.79 -8.49
C GLY A 30 -12.33 -5.28 -8.34
N CYS A 31 -11.20 -4.82 -7.81
CA CYS A 31 -10.90 -3.41 -7.65
C CYS A 31 -10.86 -2.64 -8.98
N VAL A 32 -10.28 -3.25 -10.03
CA VAL A 32 -10.27 -2.68 -11.39
C VAL A 32 -11.68 -2.59 -11.98
N VAL A 33 -12.49 -3.64 -11.82
CA VAL A 33 -13.90 -3.65 -12.27
C VAL A 33 -14.69 -2.58 -11.52
N LEU A 34 -14.56 -2.51 -10.20
CA LEU A 34 -15.28 -1.54 -9.38
C LEU A 34 -14.98 -0.10 -9.80
N SER A 35 -13.70 0.19 -10.03
CA SER A 35 -13.30 1.51 -10.51
C SER A 35 -13.90 1.87 -11.86
N LYS A 36 -13.82 0.96 -12.84
CA LYS A 36 -14.33 1.20 -14.20
C LYS A 36 -15.85 1.37 -14.24
N GLU A 37 -16.56 0.48 -13.57
CA GLU A 37 -18.01 0.40 -13.65
C GLU A 37 -18.73 1.36 -12.69
N PHE A 38 -18.09 1.72 -11.56
CA PHE A 38 -18.78 2.43 -10.47
C PHE A 38 -18.05 3.67 -9.96
N ASN A 39 -16.88 4.04 -10.51
CA ASN A 39 -16.15 5.23 -10.04
C ASN A 39 -15.50 6.07 -11.15
N ASP A 40 -16.00 6.06 -12.38
CA ASP A 40 -15.42 6.81 -13.51
C ASP A 40 -13.93 6.49 -13.76
N SER A 41 -13.55 5.24 -13.49
CA SER A 41 -12.15 4.79 -13.44
C SER A 41 -11.30 5.47 -12.36
N ASN A 42 -11.82 6.27 -11.44
CA ASN A 42 -11.04 6.85 -10.33
C ASN A 42 -10.56 5.79 -9.31
N GLU A 43 -9.70 6.22 -8.38
CA GLU A 43 -9.13 5.32 -7.37
C GLU A 43 -10.22 4.62 -6.54
N VAL A 44 -10.03 3.34 -6.29
CA VAL A 44 -10.90 2.52 -5.42
C VAL A 44 -10.01 1.76 -4.47
N ALA A 45 -10.43 1.59 -3.23
CA ALA A 45 -9.80 0.70 -2.27
C ALA A 45 -10.77 -0.39 -1.82
N ILE A 46 -10.29 -1.64 -1.80
CA ILE A 46 -10.95 -2.78 -1.16
C ILE A 46 -10.22 -3.09 0.13
N THR A 47 -10.96 -3.24 1.22
CA THR A 47 -10.44 -3.62 2.54
C THR A 47 -11.04 -4.96 2.95
N CYS A 48 -10.21 -5.96 3.26
CA CYS A 48 -10.68 -7.26 3.70
C CYS A 48 -9.85 -7.82 4.86
N ASP A 49 -10.49 -8.62 5.70
CA ASP A 49 -9.80 -9.45 6.69
C ASP A 49 -9.21 -10.68 5.98
N ILE A 50 -7.89 -10.74 5.88
CA ILE A 50 -7.21 -11.89 5.25
C ILE A 50 -6.99 -13.06 6.20
N GLY A 51 -7.31 -12.88 7.49
CA GLY A 51 -7.39 -13.95 8.48
C GLY A 51 -8.70 -14.74 8.40
N ALA A 52 -9.75 -14.18 7.78
CA ALA A 52 -11.05 -14.82 7.64
C ALA A 52 -10.99 -16.06 6.72
N ASP A 53 -11.90 -17.01 6.92
CA ASP A 53 -12.01 -18.22 6.09
C ASP A 53 -12.33 -17.90 4.63
N MET A 54 -13.11 -16.84 4.40
CA MET A 54 -13.48 -16.32 3.07
C MET A 54 -13.32 -14.79 3.02
N PRO A 55 -12.10 -14.26 2.78
CA PRO A 55 -11.81 -12.82 2.82
C PRO A 55 -12.62 -11.95 1.85
N LEU A 56 -13.26 -12.57 0.84
CA LEU A 56 -14.02 -11.86 -0.19
C LEU A 56 -15.53 -11.92 0.00
N ASP A 57 -16.00 -12.61 1.04
CA ASP A 57 -17.42 -12.63 1.38
C ASP A 57 -17.85 -11.34 2.08
N GLU A 58 -16.94 -10.73 2.87
CA GLU A 58 -17.15 -9.47 3.56
C GLU A 58 -15.94 -8.55 3.38
N TYR A 59 -16.10 -7.55 2.51
CA TYR A 59 -15.06 -6.56 2.23
C TYR A 59 -15.66 -5.16 2.15
N GLY A 60 -14.91 -4.18 2.67
CA GLY A 60 -15.23 -2.78 2.54
C GLY A 60 -14.76 -2.21 1.20
N ILE A 61 -15.46 -1.19 0.71
CA ILE A 61 -15.15 -0.50 -0.54
C ILE A 61 -15.11 1.00 -0.29
N SER A 62 -14.00 1.65 -0.59
CA SER A 62 -13.88 3.11 -0.58
C SER A 62 -13.70 3.63 -1.99
N TYR A 63 -14.60 4.52 -2.41
CA TYR A 63 -14.51 5.26 -3.67
C TYR A 63 -13.73 6.56 -3.47
N GLY A 64 -12.70 6.75 -4.29
CA GLY A 64 -11.84 7.93 -4.29
C GLY A 64 -12.03 8.80 -5.51
N THR A 65 -11.14 9.79 -5.64
CA THR A 65 -10.99 10.66 -6.81
C THR A 65 -9.87 10.16 -7.72
N GLU A 66 -9.56 10.91 -8.77
CA GLU A 66 -8.40 10.64 -9.64
C GLU A 66 -7.06 10.59 -8.87
N HIS A 67 -6.99 11.22 -7.70
CA HIS A 67 -5.72 11.48 -6.99
C HIS A 67 -5.67 10.92 -5.58
N SER A 68 -6.79 10.46 -5.02
CA SER A 68 -6.81 9.98 -3.65
C SER A 68 -8.04 9.13 -3.33
N VAL A 69 -7.84 8.09 -2.54
CA VAL A 69 -8.90 7.35 -1.85
C VAL A 69 -8.72 7.41 -0.33
N GLN A 70 -9.79 7.77 0.39
CA GLN A 70 -9.80 7.74 1.85
C GLN A 70 -10.40 6.42 2.35
N ILE A 71 -9.55 5.44 2.66
CA ILE A 71 -9.97 4.07 3.03
C ILE A 71 -10.90 4.04 4.25
N THR A 72 -10.73 4.96 5.20
CA THR A 72 -11.55 5.00 6.43
C THR A 72 -12.88 5.72 6.26
N SER A 73 -13.22 6.19 5.05
CA SER A 73 -14.54 6.80 4.80
C SER A 73 -15.66 5.76 4.72
N ASP A 74 -15.32 4.53 4.34
CA ASP A 74 -16.25 3.41 4.31
C ASP A 74 -16.41 2.79 5.70
N THR A 75 -17.67 2.55 6.08
CA THR A 75 -18.02 2.07 7.43
C THR A 75 -17.53 0.64 7.64
N LEU A 76 -17.67 -0.22 6.63
CA LEU A 76 -17.21 -1.61 6.72
C LEU A 76 -15.69 -1.71 6.71
N SER A 77 -15.01 -0.93 5.86
CA SER A 77 -13.55 -0.80 5.86
C SER A 77 -13.03 -0.36 7.22
N ASN A 78 -13.64 0.66 7.83
CA ASN A 78 -13.26 1.12 9.15
C ASN A 78 -13.55 0.08 10.25
N HIS A 79 -14.65 -0.66 10.15
CA HIS A 79 -14.93 -1.78 11.05
C HIS A 79 -13.83 -2.84 10.96
N ILE A 80 -13.55 -3.37 9.76
CA ILE A 80 -12.50 -4.37 9.52
C ILE A 80 -11.13 -3.90 10.04
N LEU A 81 -10.76 -2.65 9.76
CA LEU A 81 -9.48 -2.06 10.22
C LEU A 81 -9.34 -2.02 11.74
N THR A 82 -10.45 -1.98 12.48
CA THR A 82 -10.47 -1.84 13.95
C THR A 82 -10.80 -3.14 14.67
N SER A 83 -11.39 -4.14 14.00
CA SER A 83 -11.84 -5.39 14.61
C SER A 83 -11.03 -6.63 14.21
N ALA A 84 -10.38 -6.65 13.05
CA ALA A 84 -9.66 -7.82 12.55
C ALA A 84 -8.20 -7.88 13.05
N ASP A 85 -7.69 -9.11 13.21
CA ASP A 85 -6.31 -9.37 13.62
C ASP A 85 -5.30 -9.13 12.48
N SER A 86 -5.72 -9.30 11.21
CA SER A 86 -4.85 -9.14 10.06
C SER A 86 -5.62 -8.71 8.81
N VAL A 87 -5.43 -7.46 8.40
CA VAL A 87 -6.14 -6.83 7.28
C VAL A 87 -5.26 -6.73 6.03
N SER A 88 -5.86 -6.96 4.88
CA SER A 88 -5.32 -6.54 3.59
C SER A 88 -6.11 -5.36 3.03
N VAL A 89 -5.37 -4.41 2.45
CA VAL A 89 -5.96 -3.30 1.68
C VAL A 89 -5.41 -3.34 0.27
N VAL A 90 -6.30 -3.45 -0.71
CA VAL A 90 -5.97 -3.35 -2.13
C VAL A 90 -6.44 -2.01 -2.64
N ILE A 91 -5.51 -1.17 -3.11
CA ILE A 91 -5.78 0.13 -3.71
C ILE A 91 -5.58 0.01 -5.22
N LEU A 92 -6.52 0.50 -6.01
CA LEU A 92 -6.29 0.80 -7.42
C LEU A 92 -5.84 2.24 -7.53
N HIS A 93 -4.61 2.46 -8.00
CA HIS A 93 -4.18 3.78 -8.45
C HIS A 93 -4.45 3.89 -9.94
N ASN A 94 -5.46 4.67 -10.33
CA ASN A 94 -5.78 4.87 -11.75
C ASN A 94 -4.94 5.97 -12.44
N HIS A 95 -3.91 6.49 -11.78
CA HIS A 95 -3.18 7.64 -12.31
C HIS A 95 -1.98 7.21 -13.19
N PRO A 96 -1.85 7.68 -14.45
CA PRO A 96 -0.83 7.20 -15.41
C PRO A 96 0.63 7.34 -14.96
N LEU A 97 0.92 8.31 -14.10
CA LEU A 97 2.25 8.54 -13.53
C LEU A 97 2.48 7.79 -12.20
N SER A 98 1.42 7.31 -11.54
CA SER A 98 1.46 6.67 -10.24
C SER A 98 1.47 5.15 -10.40
N GLN A 99 2.57 4.62 -10.93
CA GLN A 99 2.75 3.17 -11.10
C GLN A 99 3.04 2.43 -9.78
N THR A 100 3.02 3.13 -8.64
CA THR A 100 3.49 2.65 -7.34
C THR A 100 2.77 3.36 -6.20
N PHE A 101 3.04 2.98 -4.95
CA PHE A 101 2.35 3.55 -3.79
C PHE A 101 2.48 5.08 -3.69
N SER A 102 1.43 5.76 -3.20
CA SER A 102 1.53 7.16 -2.76
C SER A 102 2.19 7.27 -1.38
N LEU A 103 2.64 8.47 -1.00
CA LEU A 103 3.15 8.71 0.35
C LEU A 103 2.07 8.51 1.42
N GLU A 104 0.83 8.88 1.10
CA GLU A 104 -0.35 8.63 1.92
C GLU A 104 -0.60 7.13 2.10
N GLY A 105 -0.51 6.35 1.02
CA GLY A 105 -0.64 4.89 1.06
C GLY A 105 0.44 4.23 1.91
N ILE A 106 1.70 4.66 1.77
CA ILE A 106 2.81 4.20 2.60
C ILE A 106 2.57 4.59 4.07
N ARG A 107 2.19 5.85 4.34
CA ARG A 107 1.90 6.32 5.70
C ARG A 107 0.77 5.52 6.33
N PHE A 108 -0.31 5.28 5.58
CA PHE A 108 -1.45 4.48 6.02
C PHE A 108 -0.99 3.08 6.42
N PHE A 109 -0.27 2.39 5.54
CA PHE A 109 0.29 1.06 5.82
C PHE A 109 1.15 1.03 7.09
N LEU A 110 2.00 2.04 7.30
CA LEU A 110 2.84 2.11 8.49
C LEU A 110 2.03 2.35 9.77
N VAL A 111 1.06 3.27 9.74
CA VAL A 111 0.31 3.72 10.92
C VAL A 111 -0.73 2.70 11.38
N TYR A 112 -1.43 2.04 10.46
CA TYR A 112 -2.44 1.05 10.81
C TYR A 112 -1.77 -0.30 11.10
N SER A 113 -1.55 -0.60 12.37
CA SER A 113 -0.88 -1.83 12.81
C SER A 113 -1.57 -3.11 12.33
N THR A 114 -2.90 -3.10 12.22
CA THR A 114 -3.75 -4.22 11.73
C THR A 114 -3.55 -4.51 10.24
N VAL A 115 -3.09 -3.53 9.44
CA VAL A 115 -2.82 -3.74 8.01
C VAL A 115 -1.54 -4.55 7.87
N ALA A 116 -1.68 -5.84 7.58
CA ALA A 116 -0.58 -6.76 7.34
C ALA A 116 -0.04 -6.62 5.92
N VAL A 117 -0.93 -6.38 4.95
CA VAL A 117 -0.59 -6.24 3.52
C VAL A 117 -1.30 -5.03 2.95
N ILE A 118 -0.60 -4.26 2.11
CA ILE A 118 -1.22 -3.28 1.22
C ILE A 118 -0.73 -3.56 -0.20
N SER A 119 -1.61 -3.48 -1.19
CA SER A 119 -1.23 -3.62 -2.60
C SER A 119 -1.79 -2.52 -3.46
N VAL A 120 -1.05 -2.18 -4.50
CA VAL A 120 -1.43 -1.22 -5.54
C VAL A 120 -1.52 -1.94 -6.88
N VAL A 121 -2.64 -1.79 -7.56
CA VAL A 121 -2.80 -2.19 -8.96
C VAL A 121 -2.59 -0.96 -9.83
N SER A 122 -1.64 -1.01 -10.77
CA SER A 122 -1.43 0.06 -11.75
C SER A 122 -2.34 -0.12 -12.97
N ASN A 123 -2.50 0.94 -13.77
CA ASN A 123 -3.28 0.92 -15.01
C ASN A 123 -2.83 -0.14 -16.03
N GLN A 124 -1.56 -0.54 -15.95
CA GLN A 124 -0.99 -1.57 -16.83
C GLN A 124 -1.22 -2.99 -16.29
N GLY A 125 -1.91 -3.13 -15.16
CA GLY A 125 -2.18 -4.41 -14.51
C GLY A 125 -1.02 -4.91 -13.64
N THR A 126 0.03 -4.12 -13.44
CA THR A 126 1.13 -4.47 -12.53
C THR A 126 0.68 -4.30 -11.10
N ILE A 127 0.88 -5.32 -10.26
CA ILE A 127 0.55 -5.29 -8.85
C ILE A 127 1.83 -5.09 -8.04
N HIS A 128 1.83 -4.07 -7.18
CA HIS A 128 2.88 -3.77 -6.22
C HIS A 128 2.35 -4.08 -4.82
N TYR A 129 3.15 -4.68 -3.94
CA TYR A 129 2.71 -4.97 -2.57
C TYR A 129 3.77 -4.58 -1.55
N LEU A 130 3.29 -4.12 -0.39
CA LEU A 130 4.04 -4.00 0.84
C LEU A 130 3.41 -4.93 1.86
N TYR A 131 4.22 -5.61 2.65
CA TYR A 131 3.73 -6.49 3.69
C TYR A 131 4.61 -6.41 4.93
N LYS A 132 4.02 -6.62 6.11
CA LYS A 132 4.72 -6.64 7.39
C LYS A 132 5.09 -8.07 7.73
N ASP A 133 6.35 -8.43 7.53
CA ASP A 133 6.85 -9.74 7.92
C ASP A 133 7.07 -9.85 9.44
N LYS A 134 7.52 -11.02 9.90
CA LYS A 134 7.81 -11.26 11.32
C LYS A 134 8.98 -10.42 11.87
N GLN A 135 9.80 -9.82 11.02
CA GLN A 135 10.95 -8.98 11.36
C GLN A 135 10.61 -7.48 11.26
N TYR A 136 9.38 -7.14 10.84
CA TYR A 136 8.91 -5.78 10.69
C TYR A 136 9.11 -4.98 11.98
N ASP A 137 9.73 -3.81 11.84
CA ASP A 137 9.97 -2.87 12.92
C ASP A 137 9.35 -1.52 12.56
N PHE A 138 8.21 -1.22 13.18
CA PHE A 138 7.47 0.02 12.97
C PHE A 138 8.35 1.27 13.19
N HIS A 139 9.15 1.29 14.25
CA HIS A 139 9.95 2.47 14.58
C HIS A 139 11.03 2.73 13.52
N LYS A 140 11.71 1.69 13.03
CA LYS A 140 12.68 1.81 11.93
C LYS A 140 11.99 2.22 10.63
N ALA A 141 10.88 1.58 10.28
CA ALA A 141 10.13 1.85 9.06
C ALA A 141 9.61 3.29 9.03
N PHE A 142 9.03 3.74 10.15
CA PHE A 142 8.48 5.08 10.28
C PHE A 142 9.56 6.15 10.39
N ALA A 143 10.71 5.85 11.02
CA ALA A 143 11.87 6.76 10.99
C ALA A 143 12.37 6.97 9.57
N LEU A 144 12.51 5.90 8.79
CA LEU A 144 12.88 5.96 7.38
C LEU A 144 11.86 6.78 6.57
N PHE A 145 10.56 6.51 6.73
CA PHE A 145 9.50 7.29 6.10
C PHE A 145 9.59 8.78 6.47
N LYS A 146 9.81 9.13 7.74
CA LYS A 146 9.96 10.52 8.18
C LYS A 146 11.17 11.21 7.57
N GLU A 147 12.31 10.54 7.45
CA GLU A 147 13.49 11.11 6.79
C GLU A 147 13.21 11.49 5.34
N PHE A 148 12.34 10.72 4.67
CA PHE A 148 11.93 10.99 3.30
C PHE A 148 10.81 12.03 3.20
N ALA A 149 9.79 11.94 4.04
CA ALA A 149 8.73 12.93 4.12
C ALA A 149 9.27 14.32 4.53
N ALA A 150 10.36 14.38 5.30
CA ALA A 150 11.02 15.64 5.63
C ALA A 150 11.76 16.27 4.43
N LYS A 151 12.16 15.46 3.43
CA LYS A 151 12.70 15.96 2.15
C LYS A 151 11.59 16.44 1.21
N ALA A 152 10.35 16.02 1.45
CA ALA A 152 9.19 16.57 0.79
C ALA A 152 8.93 17.99 1.32
N THR A 153 9.35 19.01 0.56
CA THR A 153 8.96 20.39 0.85
C THR A 153 7.46 20.60 0.57
N LYS A 154 6.85 21.67 1.10
CA LYS A 154 5.40 21.93 1.00
C LYS A 154 4.82 22.01 -0.42
N ASN A 155 5.64 22.03 -1.47
CA ASN A 155 5.24 22.16 -2.88
C ASN A 155 5.90 21.12 -3.78
N LEU A 156 5.98 19.86 -3.35
CA LEU A 156 6.47 18.80 -4.23
C LEU A 156 5.58 18.64 -5.46
N THR A 157 6.19 18.49 -6.61
CA THR A 157 5.54 18.05 -7.86
C THR A 157 5.05 16.61 -7.73
N VAL A 158 4.12 16.19 -8.61
CA VAL A 158 3.67 14.78 -8.71
C VAL A 158 4.85 13.83 -8.92
N LYS A 159 5.84 14.25 -9.71
CA LYS A 159 7.06 13.46 -9.96
C LYS A 159 7.90 13.27 -8.69
N GLU A 160 8.07 14.31 -7.88
CA GLU A 160 8.86 14.19 -6.65
C GLU A 160 8.16 13.31 -5.60
N HIS A 161 6.84 13.35 -5.50
CA HIS A 161 6.09 12.40 -4.67
C HIS A 161 6.33 10.96 -5.12
N TYR A 162 6.28 10.71 -6.44
CA TYR A 162 6.56 9.42 -7.03
C TYR A 162 8.00 8.95 -6.77
N ASP A 163 9.00 9.81 -6.99
CA ASP A 163 10.41 9.49 -6.80
C ASP A 163 10.70 9.12 -5.33
N ILE A 164 10.07 9.81 -4.37
CA ILE A 164 10.21 9.49 -2.94
C ILE A 164 9.59 8.13 -2.61
N ALA A 165 8.38 7.86 -3.09
CA ALA A 165 7.73 6.57 -2.85
C ALA A 165 8.52 5.41 -3.46
N LEU A 166 8.99 5.56 -4.70
CA LEU A 166 9.82 4.58 -5.38
C LEU A 166 11.15 4.36 -4.64
N PHE A 167 11.75 5.43 -4.12
CA PHE A 167 12.97 5.34 -3.33
C PHE A 167 12.73 4.62 -2.00
N PHE A 168 11.64 4.94 -1.29
CA PHE A 168 11.24 4.24 -0.08
C PHE A 168 11.14 2.74 -0.38
N GLU A 169 10.42 2.35 -1.43
CA GLU A 169 10.30 0.96 -1.88
C GLU A 169 11.64 0.32 -2.26
N THR A 170 12.58 1.06 -2.85
CA THR A 170 13.88 0.53 -3.24
C THR A 170 14.75 0.19 -2.03
N VAL A 171 14.83 1.11 -1.06
CA VAL A 171 15.57 0.91 0.21
C VAL A 171 14.99 -0.29 0.95
N CYS A 172 13.67 -0.29 1.02
CA CYS A 172 12.84 -1.36 1.50
C CYS A 172 13.19 -2.72 0.88
N ARG A 173 13.17 -2.85 -0.46
CA ARG A 173 13.52 -4.08 -1.19
C ARG A 173 14.97 -4.56 -1.01
N GLY A 174 15.79 -3.89 -0.20
CA GLY A 174 17.16 -4.27 0.08
C GLY A 174 18.11 -4.05 -1.11
N ARG A 175 17.69 -3.31 -2.13
CA ARG A 175 18.58 -2.92 -3.23
C ARG A 175 19.38 -1.70 -2.78
N THR A 176 20.65 -1.91 -2.48
CA THR A 176 21.62 -0.81 -2.35
C THR A 176 21.63 -0.05 -3.67
N ILE A 177 21.29 1.24 -3.63
CA ILE A 177 21.53 2.14 -4.75
C ILE A 177 23.04 2.39 -4.74
N LEU A 178 23.72 1.80 -5.72
CA LEU A 178 25.14 2.02 -5.99
C LEU A 178 25.34 3.40 -6.61
#